data_AF-A0A4Y9ZMF9-F1
#
_entry.id   AF-A0A4Y9ZMF9-F1
#
_cell.length_a   1.000
_cell.length_b   1.000
_cell.length_c   1.000
_cell.angle_alpha   90.00
_cell.angle_beta   90.00
_cell.angle_gamma   90.00
#
_symmetry.space_group_name_H-M   'P 1'
#
loop_
_entity.id
_entity.type
_entity.pdbx_description
1 polymer ?
#
loop_
_entity_poly.entity_id
_entity_poly.type
_entity_poly.pdbx_seq_one_letter_code
_entity_poly.pdbx_strand_id
1 'polypeptide(L)'
;MAFTFDLLDMFHQLTLQGKINMYDFFLAIEHKTDNTGLFKLPPHYKQFAVIIREWQLLQMLKHVGCSHDPTGIEATAPGALAVECPACPRPGYNMLDYDDLMEDDRYAAEMMLAVDAKFRLKLKDRKIKDIELTPGWAYFVEEDKYQKVLRNHLSQPELSSCNSQFSMLTKVNMLKMTGKLSITDLQKGEKYVTMDYIILSTLAVYGVLLWLQLSYDIACQ
;
A
#
# COMPACT_ATOMS: atom_id res chain seq x y z
N MET A 1 29.71 -9.47 -7.52
CA MET A 1 29.57 -8.90 -6.17
C MET A 1 28.49 -9.70 -5.45
N ALA A 2 28.68 -10.02 -4.18
CA ALA A 2 27.71 -10.78 -3.38
C ALA A 2 27.45 -10.06 -2.05
N PHE A 3 26.23 -10.16 -1.53
CA PHE A 3 25.84 -9.70 -0.20
C PHE A 3 25.28 -10.89 0.57
N THR A 4 25.60 -11.00 1.86
CA THR A 4 25.14 -12.11 2.70
C THR A 4 23.72 -11.85 3.19
N PHE A 5 22.94 -12.91 3.41
CA PHE A 5 21.59 -12.78 3.96
C PHE A 5 21.60 -12.15 5.35
N ASP A 6 22.60 -12.42 6.18
CA ASP A 6 22.77 -11.80 7.49
C ASP A 6 22.88 -10.27 7.41
N LEU A 7 23.54 -9.75 6.37
CA LEU A 7 23.66 -8.31 6.14
C LEU A 7 22.30 -7.70 5.76
N LEU A 8 21.56 -8.38 4.87
CA LEU A 8 20.26 -7.91 4.39
C LEU A 8 19.23 -7.93 5.52
N ASP A 9 19.22 -8.99 6.34
CA ASP A 9 18.36 -9.10 7.52
C ASP A 9 18.71 -8.04 8.56
N MET A 10 20.00 -7.87 8.89
CA MET A 10 20.45 -6.82 9.81
C MET A 10 19.97 -5.43 9.35
N PHE A 11 20.15 -5.10 8.07
CA PHE A 11 19.68 -3.82 7.55
C PHE A 11 18.17 -3.69 7.65
N HIS A 12 17.42 -4.72 7.25
CA HIS A 12 15.97 -4.73 7.30
C HIS A 12 15.45 -4.46 8.72
N GLN A 13 15.98 -5.15 9.73
CA GLN A 13 15.62 -4.95 11.13
C GLN A 13 15.96 -3.53 11.63
N LEU A 14 17.15 -3.01 11.27
CA LEU A 14 17.57 -1.66 11.68
C LEU A 14 16.75 -0.55 11.03
N THR A 15 16.29 -0.74 9.79
CA THR A 15 15.38 0.20 9.14
C THR A 15 14.00 0.18 9.80
N LEU A 16 13.49 -0.99 10.18
CA LEU A 16 12.19 -1.10 10.85
C LEU A 16 12.21 -0.54 12.28
N GLN A 17 13.23 -0.88 13.07
CA GLN A 17 13.31 -0.50 14.49
C GLN A 17 13.96 0.86 14.71
N GLY A 18 15.10 1.10 14.06
CA GLY A 18 15.94 2.28 14.27
C GLY A 18 15.70 3.41 13.27
N LYS A 19 14.89 3.17 12.22
CA LYS A 19 14.66 4.11 11.11
C LYS A 19 15.97 4.58 10.46
N ILE A 20 16.99 3.73 10.50
CA ILE A 20 18.29 4.01 9.87
C ILE A 20 18.08 4.00 8.36
N ASN A 21 18.57 5.05 7.69
CA ASN A 21 18.54 5.11 6.25
C ASN A 21 19.67 4.24 5.64
N MET A 22 19.49 3.85 4.38
CA MET A 22 20.43 2.99 3.68
C MET A 22 21.84 3.60 3.55
N TYR A 23 21.93 4.91 3.43
CA TYR A 23 23.21 5.61 3.26
C TYR A 23 24.08 5.49 4.52
N ASP A 24 23.52 5.82 5.68
CA ASP A 24 24.21 5.76 6.97
C ASP A 24 24.58 4.33 7.34
N PHE A 25 23.70 3.36 7.05
CA PHE A 25 24.02 1.94 7.27
C PHE A 25 25.19 1.49 6.40
N PHE A 26 25.18 1.83 5.11
CA PHE A 26 26.26 1.46 4.19
C PHE A 26 27.58 2.15 4.57
N LEU A 27 27.53 3.42 4.95
CA LEU A 27 28.68 4.17 5.43
C LEU A 27 29.26 3.58 6.73
N ALA A 28 28.41 3.11 7.65
CA ALA A 28 28.86 2.42 8.85
C ALA A 28 29.64 1.13 8.55
N ILE A 29 29.23 0.38 7.51
CA ILE A 29 29.96 -0.81 7.05
C ILE A 29 31.31 -0.42 6.44
N GLU A 30 31.33 0.64 5.63
CA GLU A 30 32.57 1.17 5.04
C GLU A 30 33.56 1.59 6.15
N HIS A 31 33.11 2.38 7.13
CA HIS A 31 33.96 2.79 8.27
C HIS A 31 34.41 1.63 9.15
N LYS A 32 33.57 0.59 9.30
CA LYS A 32 33.97 -0.62 10.04
C LYS A 32 35.07 -1.40 9.31
N THR A 33 35.12 -1.29 7.98
CA THR A 33 36.13 -1.94 7.14
C THR A 33 37.41 -1.10 7.05
N ASP A 34 37.27 0.20 6.81
CA ASP A 34 38.35 1.18 6.83
C ASP A 34 37.85 2.53 7.36
N ASN A 35 38.19 2.84 8.61
CA ASN A 35 37.86 4.12 9.23
C ASN A 35 38.91 5.21 8.97
N THR A 36 40.00 4.87 8.29
CA THR A 36 41.12 5.80 8.04
C THR A 36 40.95 6.57 6.73
N GLY A 37 40.10 6.06 5.82
CA GLY A 37 39.91 6.61 4.48
C GLY A 37 41.15 6.48 3.59
N LEU A 38 42.12 5.65 3.98
CA LEU A 38 43.35 5.41 3.23
C LEU A 38 43.07 4.52 2.01
N PHE A 39 42.06 3.65 2.09
CA PHE A 39 41.66 2.78 0.99
C PHE A 39 40.37 3.27 0.36
N LYS A 40 40.39 3.41 -0.97
CA LYS A 40 39.19 3.69 -1.74
C LYS A 40 38.39 2.40 -1.94
N LEU A 41 37.35 2.21 -1.14
CA LEU A 41 36.40 1.11 -1.31
C LEU A 41 35.59 1.31 -2.61
N PRO A 42 35.27 0.24 -3.36
CA PRO A 42 34.42 0.36 -4.54
C PRO A 42 32.99 0.75 -4.14
N PRO A 43 32.32 1.66 -4.90
CA PRO A 43 30.98 2.10 -4.56
C PRO A 43 29.96 1.01 -4.84
N HIS A 44 29.38 0.48 -3.77
CA HIS A 44 28.45 -0.65 -3.83
C HIS A 44 27.03 -0.33 -3.37
N TYR A 45 26.80 0.92 -2.95
CA TYR A 45 25.52 1.44 -2.50
C TYR A 45 24.37 1.22 -3.51
N LYS A 46 24.63 1.40 -4.82
CA LYS A 46 23.60 1.23 -5.85
C LYS A 46 23.16 -0.22 -6.00
N GLN A 47 24.11 -1.15 -5.93
CA GLN A 47 23.83 -2.58 -5.99
C GLN A 47 23.11 -3.05 -4.73
N PHE A 48 23.52 -2.52 -3.57
CA PHE A 48 22.83 -2.77 -2.31
C PHE A 48 21.37 -2.30 -2.35
N ALA A 49 21.11 -1.11 -2.93
CA ALA A 49 19.76 -0.59 -3.10
C ALA A 49 18.82 -1.52 -3.90
N VAL A 50 19.34 -2.13 -4.98
CA VAL A 50 18.57 -3.07 -5.80
C VAL A 50 18.29 -4.35 -5.01
N ILE A 51 19.31 -4.92 -4.38
CA ILE A 51 19.18 -6.19 -3.66
C ILE A 51 18.29 -6.06 -2.43
N ILE A 52 18.25 -4.90 -1.78
CA ILE A 52 17.31 -4.65 -0.68
C ILE A 52 15.85 -4.68 -1.15
N ARG A 53 15.56 -4.19 -2.37
CA ARG A 53 14.21 -4.27 -2.93
C ARG A 53 13.81 -5.71 -3.20
N GLU A 54 14.71 -6.50 -3.77
CA GLU A 54 14.49 -7.93 -3.99
C GLU A 54 14.33 -8.68 -2.66
N TRP A 55 15.16 -8.37 -1.67
CA TRP A 55 15.07 -8.95 -0.33
C TRP A 55 13.72 -8.66 0.33
N GLN A 56 13.25 -7.40 0.29
CA GLN A 56 11.95 -7.00 0.82
C GLN A 56 10.80 -7.74 0.13
N LEU A 57 10.85 -7.88 -1.20
CA LEU A 57 9.89 -8.68 -1.95
C LEU A 57 9.90 -10.15 -1.49
N LEU A 58 11.08 -10.76 -1.34
CA LEU A 58 11.20 -12.12 -0.86
C LEU A 58 10.61 -12.29 0.55
N GLN A 59 10.81 -11.31 1.45
CA GLN A 59 10.19 -11.34 2.78
C GLN A 59 8.66 -11.25 2.70
N MET A 60 8.10 -10.42 1.81
CA MET A 60 6.65 -10.35 1.60
C MET A 60 6.07 -11.66 1.08
N LEU A 61 6.72 -12.26 0.06
CA LEU A 61 6.30 -13.54 -0.51
C LEU A 61 6.38 -14.68 0.51
N LYS A 62 7.45 -14.69 1.32
CA LYS A 62 7.63 -15.66 2.41
C LYS A 62 6.55 -15.51 3.48
N HIS A 63 6.18 -14.29 3.83
CA HIS A 63 5.16 -14.02 4.84
C HIS A 63 3.80 -14.60 4.45
N VAL A 64 3.39 -14.44 3.19
CA VAL A 64 2.10 -14.98 2.70
C VAL A 64 2.18 -16.46 2.32
N GLY A 65 3.40 -17.03 2.24
CA GLY A 65 3.61 -18.43 1.89
C GLY A 65 3.48 -18.73 0.40
N CYS A 66 3.61 -17.72 -0.47
CA CYS A 66 3.52 -17.87 -1.92
C CYS A 66 4.57 -18.85 -2.49
N SER A 67 5.68 -19.08 -1.79
CA SER A 67 6.69 -20.07 -2.19
C SER A 67 6.20 -21.51 -2.16
N HIS A 68 5.12 -21.80 -1.45
CA HIS A 68 4.52 -23.13 -1.37
C HIS A 68 3.35 -23.34 -2.34
N ASP A 69 2.97 -22.30 -3.10
CA ASP A 69 1.92 -22.40 -4.09
C ASP A 69 2.42 -23.19 -5.32
N PRO A 70 1.78 -24.32 -5.69
CA PRO A 70 2.18 -25.09 -6.87
C PRO A 70 2.01 -24.32 -8.18
N THR A 71 1.18 -23.27 -8.21
CA THR A 71 0.98 -22.41 -9.38
C THR A 71 2.07 -21.34 -9.52
N GLY A 72 2.94 -21.20 -8.52
CA GLY A 72 4.08 -20.30 -8.52
C GLY A 72 3.74 -18.85 -8.14
N ILE A 73 4.78 -18.01 -8.07
CA ILE A 73 4.67 -16.63 -7.60
C ILE A 73 3.84 -15.76 -8.57
N GLU A 74 3.87 -16.06 -9.87
CA GLU A 74 3.13 -15.30 -10.89
C GLU A 74 1.60 -15.40 -10.72
N ALA A 75 1.12 -16.44 -10.03
CA ALA A 75 -0.30 -16.62 -9.73
C ALA A 75 -0.76 -15.81 -8.49
N THR A 76 0.11 -15.01 -7.88
CA THR A 76 -0.24 -14.18 -6.72
C THR A 76 -1.42 -13.28 -7.04
N ALA A 77 -2.51 -13.45 -6.30
CA ALA A 77 -3.74 -12.69 -6.51
C ALA A 77 -3.54 -11.19 -6.19
N PRO A 78 -4.32 -10.30 -6.82
CA PRO A 78 -4.26 -8.88 -6.51
C PRO A 78 -4.51 -8.58 -5.03
N GLY A 79 -3.62 -7.80 -4.41
CA GLY A 79 -3.67 -7.47 -2.99
C GLY A 79 -3.33 -8.62 -2.03
N ALA A 80 -2.91 -9.79 -2.51
CA ALA A 80 -2.61 -10.94 -1.65
C ALA A 80 -1.43 -10.71 -0.68
N LEU A 81 -0.46 -9.88 -1.06
CA LEU A 81 0.71 -9.55 -0.23
C LEU A 81 0.47 -8.39 0.75
N ALA A 82 -0.70 -7.76 0.72
CA ALA A 82 -1.04 -6.72 1.68
C ALA A 82 -1.33 -7.34 3.05
N VAL A 83 -0.71 -6.77 4.10
CA VAL A 83 -1.01 -7.17 5.48
C VAL A 83 -2.44 -6.79 5.79
N GLU A 84 -3.21 -7.80 6.17
CA GLU A 84 -4.61 -7.65 6.52
C GLU A 84 -4.73 -6.97 7.88
N CYS A 85 -5.60 -5.97 7.96
CA CYS A 85 -5.82 -5.28 9.22
C CYS A 85 -6.63 -6.18 10.18
N PRO A 86 -6.10 -6.49 11.37
CA PRO A 86 -6.74 -7.40 12.32
C PRO A 86 -8.00 -6.80 12.96
N ALA A 87 -8.17 -5.48 12.90
CA ALA A 87 -9.33 -4.77 13.43
C ALA A 87 -10.47 -4.65 12.42
N CYS A 88 -10.22 -4.88 11.12
CA CYS A 88 -11.27 -4.82 10.11
C CYS A 88 -12.28 -5.96 10.33
N PRO A 89 -13.59 -5.70 10.24
CA PRO A 89 -14.60 -6.75 10.35
C PRO A 89 -14.44 -7.79 9.23
N ARG A 90 -14.23 -9.05 9.61
CA ARG A 90 -14.03 -10.19 8.71
C ARG A 90 -14.84 -11.40 9.20
N PRO A 91 -16.00 -11.66 8.57
CA PRO A 91 -16.81 -12.83 8.88
C PRO A 91 -15.97 -14.12 8.85
N GLY A 92 -16.11 -14.95 9.88
CA GLY A 92 -15.38 -16.22 10.00
C GLY A 92 -13.93 -16.11 10.50
N TYR A 93 -13.39 -14.91 10.70
CA TYR A 93 -12.04 -14.71 11.24
C TYR A 93 -12.05 -14.03 12.62
N ASN A 94 -12.59 -12.81 12.70
CA ASN A 94 -12.58 -11.99 13.91
C ASN A 94 -13.96 -11.46 14.30
N MET A 95 -15.01 -11.89 13.60
CA MET A 95 -16.41 -11.63 13.92
C MET A 95 -17.31 -12.78 13.45
N LEU A 96 -18.48 -12.88 14.06
CA LEU A 96 -19.58 -13.75 13.61
C LEU A 96 -20.18 -13.25 12.30
N ASP A 97 -20.93 -14.10 11.61
CA ASP A 97 -21.67 -13.68 10.43
C ASP A 97 -22.72 -12.63 10.80
N TYR A 98 -22.98 -11.71 9.88
CA TYR A 98 -23.86 -10.56 10.13
C TYR A 98 -25.26 -10.98 10.61
N ASP A 99 -25.80 -12.06 10.03
CA ASP A 99 -27.13 -12.57 10.35
C ASP A 99 -27.23 -13.16 11.77
N ASP A 100 -26.10 -13.58 12.34
CA ASP A 100 -26.02 -14.12 13.70
C ASP A 100 -25.84 -13.02 14.77
N LEU A 101 -25.58 -11.78 14.36
CA LEU A 101 -25.42 -10.66 15.27
C LEU A 101 -26.78 -10.08 15.68
N MET A 102 -26.89 -9.73 16.97
CA MET A 102 -28.00 -8.92 17.47
C MET A 102 -28.05 -7.59 16.72
N GLU A 103 -29.27 -7.06 16.54
CA GLU A 103 -29.48 -5.85 15.74
C GLU A 103 -28.65 -4.66 16.24
N ASP A 104 -28.50 -4.54 17.56
CA ASP A 104 -27.71 -3.49 18.20
C ASP A 104 -26.19 -3.64 17.96
N ASP A 105 -25.68 -4.83 17.63
CA ASP A 105 -24.24 -5.10 17.45
C ASP A 105 -23.82 -5.11 15.97
N ARG A 106 -24.78 -5.05 15.04
CA ARG A 106 -24.53 -5.12 13.59
C ARG A 106 -23.63 -4.02 13.07
N TYR A 107 -23.59 -2.85 13.72
CA TYR A 107 -22.68 -1.77 13.34
C TYR A 107 -21.20 -2.17 13.44
N ALA A 108 -20.85 -3.11 14.33
CA ALA A 108 -19.48 -3.59 14.48
C ALA A 108 -19.04 -4.50 13.32
N ALA A 109 -20.00 -5.06 12.58
CA ALA A 109 -19.77 -5.87 11.40
C ALA A 109 -19.67 -5.05 10.10
N GLU A 110 -19.99 -3.75 10.14
CA GLU A 110 -19.96 -2.89 8.97
C GLU A 110 -18.53 -2.53 8.59
N MET A 111 -18.18 -2.76 7.33
CA MET A 111 -16.88 -2.35 6.83
C MET A 111 -16.86 -0.84 6.63
N MET A 112 -16.01 -0.14 7.39
CA MET A 112 -15.79 1.29 7.18
C MET A 112 -14.61 1.52 6.25
N LEU A 113 -14.88 2.06 5.06
CA LEU A 113 -13.86 2.53 4.11
C LEU A 113 -13.73 4.04 4.19
N ALA A 114 -12.62 4.50 4.76
CA ALA A 114 -12.26 5.90 4.80
C ALA A 114 -11.27 6.22 3.67
N VAL A 115 -11.74 6.96 2.66
CA VAL A 115 -10.93 7.38 1.52
C VAL A 115 -10.40 8.78 1.81
N ASP A 116 -9.08 8.87 1.99
CA ASP A 116 -8.36 10.11 2.25
C ASP A 116 -7.28 10.30 1.19
N ALA A 117 -7.50 11.25 0.28
CA ALA A 117 -6.58 11.54 -0.81
C ALA A 117 -5.62 12.70 -0.50
N LYS A 118 -5.53 13.10 0.77
CA LYS A 118 -4.63 14.15 1.24
C LYS A 118 -3.20 13.68 1.48
N PHE A 119 -2.88 12.41 1.19
CA PHE A 119 -1.51 11.91 1.33
C PHE A 119 -0.61 12.48 0.22
N ARG A 120 0.41 13.26 0.61
CA ARG A 120 1.38 13.86 -0.30
C ARG A 120 2.75 13.24 -0.12
N LEU A 121 3.09 12.26 -0.95
CA LEU A 121 4.46 11.79 -1.08
C LEU A 121 5.22 12.74 -2.01
N LYS A 122 6.00 13.68 -1.45
CA LYS A 122 6.78 14.62 -2.26
C LYS A 122 8.07 13.97 -2.78
N LEU A 123 8.00 13.33 -3.94
CA LEU A 123 9.17 13.04 -4.76
C LEU A 123 9.16 13.94 -6.00
N LYS A 124 10.32 14.53 -6.32
CA LYS A 124 10.50 15.19 -7.61
C LYS A 124 10.54 14.11 -8.68
N ASP A 125 9.82 14.29 -9.77
CA ASP A 125 10.00 13.45 -10.95
C ASP A 125 11.44 13.58 -11.44
N ARG A 126 12.17 12.46 -11.38
CA ARG A 126 13.57 12.35 -11.81
C ARG A 126 13.69 11.65 -13.18
N LYS A 127 12.56 11.34 -13.83
CA LYS A 127 12.49 10.57 -15.09
C LYS A 127 13.24 9.23 -15.00
N ILE A 128 13.19 8.61 -13.83
CA ILE A 128 13.80 7.30 -13.60
C ILE A 128 12.85 6.25 -14.16
N LYS A 129 13.37 5.36 -15.01
CA LYS A 129 12.64 4.17 -15.45
C LYS A 129 12.77 3.11 -14.35
N ASP A 130 11.75 3.03 -13.50
CA ASP A 130 11.69 1.99 -12.48
C ASP A 130 10.95 0.76 -13.01
N ILE A 131 11.36 -0.42 -12.54
CA ILE A 131 10.67 -1.69 -12.81
C ILE A 131 9.84 -2.00 -11.57
N GLU A 132 8.54 -2.10 -11.75
CA GLU A 132 7.64 -2.50 -10.68
C GLU A 132 7.82 -4.01 -10.43
N LEU A 133 8.16 -4.38 -9.19
CA LEU A 133 8.38 -5.77 -8.81
C LEU A 133 7.08 -6.48 -8.37
N THR A 134 6.06 -5.71 -8.00
CA THR A 134 4.82 -6.21 -7.39
C THR A 134 3.58 -5.48 -7.94
N PRO A 135 3.31 -5.54 -9.25
CA PRO A 135 2.21 -4.81 -9.86
C PRO A 135 0.88 -5.32 -9.33
N GLY A 136 0.20 -4.53 -8.49
CA GLY A 136 -1.08 -4.92 -7.91
C GLY A 136 -1.02 -6.02 -6.84
N TRP A 137 0.15 -6.44 -6.35
CA TRP A 137 0.19 -7.58 -5.40
C TRP A 137 -0.08 -7.17 -3.95
N ALA A 138 0.06 -5.88 -3.60
CA ALA A 138 -0.08 -5.39 -2.23
C ALA A 138 -1.04 -4.19 -2.14
N TYR A 139 -0.57 -3.05 -1.65
CA TYR A 139 -1.39 -1.85 -1.42
C TYR A 139 -1.59 -1.01 -2.68
N PHE A 140 -0.64 -1.05 -3.61
CA PHE A 140 -0.73 -0.30 -4.87
C PHE A 140 -1.56 -1.08 -5.89
N VAL A 141 -2.39 -0.37 -6.66
CA VAL A 141 -3.10 -0.96 -7.80
C VAL A 141 -2.15 -1.14 -8.99
N GLU A 142 -2.45 -2.11 -9.84
CA GLU A 142 -1.69 -2.36 -11.06
C GLU A 142 -1.74 -1.15 -12.01
N GLU A 143 -0.58 -0.52 -12.19
CA GLU A 143 -0.44 0.76 -12.89
C GLU A 143 -0.97 0.73 -14.33
N ASP A 144 -0.66 -0.34 -15.08
CA ASP A 144 -1.08 -0.46 -16.48
C ASP A 144 -2.61 -0.53 -16.64
N LYS A 145 -3.31 -1.21 -15.73
CA LYS A 145 -4.77 -1.28 -15.72
C LYS A 145 -5.36 0.07 -15.33
N TYR A 146 -4.81 0.70 -14.31
CA TYR A 146 -5.22 2.02 -13.86
C TYR A 146 -5.08 3.08 -14.97
N GLN A 147 -3.92 3.14 -15.64
CA GLN A 147 -3.69 4.08 -16.73
C GLN A 147 -4.62 3.86 -17.93
N LYS A 148 -4.99 2.61 -18.23
CA LYS A 148 -6.00 2.31 -19.28
C LYS A 148 -7.36 2.89 -18.93
N VAL A 149 -7.79 2.76 -17.67
CA VAL A 149 -9.05 3.35 -17.20
C VAL A 149 -9.01 4.87 -17.28
N LEU A 150 -7.92 5.50 -16.81
CA LEU A 150 -7.77 6.95 -16.86
C LEU A 150 -7.86 7.51 -18.30
N ARG A 151 -7.26 6.83 -19.27
CA ARG A 151 -7.30 7.26 -20.69
C ARG A 151 -8.71 7.20 -21.28
N ASN A 152 -9.53 6.25 -20.85
CA ASN A 152 -10.90 6.08 -21.33
C ASN A 152 -11.88 7.11 -20.72
N HIS A 153 -11.54 7.68 -19.56
CA HIS A 153 -12.44 8.54 -18.77
C HIS A 153 -11.92 9.98 -18.59
N LEU A 154 -11.13 10.50 -19.54
CA LEU A 154 -10.46 11.81 -19.45
C LEU A 154 -11.40 13.03 -19.30
N SER A 155 -12.65 12.93 -19.76
CA SER A 155 -13.55 14.08 -19.97
C SER A 155 -14.88 13.96 -19.22
N GLN A 156 -14.87 13.50 -17.97
CA GLN A 156 -16.06 13.57 -17.13
C GLN A 156 -16.15 14.97 -16.49
N PRO A 157 -17.25 15.71 -16.70
CA PRO A 157 -17.46 16.98 -16.02
C PRO A 157 -17.66 16.72 -14.52
N GLU A 158 -16.84 17.36 -13.69
CA GLU A 158 -17.00 17.32 -12.24
C GLU A 158 -18.24 18.15 -11.87
N LEU A 159 -19.24 17.51 -11.26
CA LEU A 159 -20.46 18.17 -10.80
C LEU A 159 -20.14 19.02 -9.55
N SER A 160 -20.00 20.33 -9.73
CA SER A 160 -19.87 21.30 -8.65
C SER A 160 -21.25 21.74 -8.15
N SER A 161 -22.02 20.83 -7.53
CA SER A 161 -23.31 21.20 -6.91
C SER A 161 -23.25 20.99 -5.39
N CYS A 162 -22.59 21.91 -4.69
CA CYS A 162 -22.56 21.90 -3.23
C CYS A 162 -23.72 22.75 -2.68
N ASN A 163 -24.83 22.11 -2.31
CA ASN A 163 -25.75 22.67 -1.31
C ASN A 163 -25.24 22.20 0.05
N SER A 164 -24.65 23.12 0.81
CA SER A 164 -24.01 22.89 2.11
C SER A 164 -25.00 22.57 3.23
N GLN A 165 -25.68 21.41 3.15
CA GLN A 165 -26.49 20.86 4.25
C GLN A 165 -26.02 19.49 4.75
N PHE A 166 -25.08 18.83 4.05
CA PHE A 166 -24.50 17.55 4.49
C PHE A 166 -23.06 17.72 4.97
N SER A 167 -22.86 18.55 5.99
CA SER A 167 -21.69 18.45 6.87
C SER A 167 -22.02 17.51 8.03
N MET A 168 -22.17 16.22 7.76
CA MET A 168 -22.42 15.22 8.80
C MET A 168 -21.47 14.04 8.62
N LEU A 169 -20.32 14.14 9.28
CA LEU A 169 -19.71 13.07 10.10
C LEU A 169 -18.57 13.69 10.91
N THR A 170 -18.98 14.29 12.03
CA THR A 170 -18.09 14.84 13.04
C THR A 170 -17.31 13.71 13.71
N LYS A 171 -15.97 13.78 13.63
CA LYS A 171 -14.97 13.15 14.51
C LYS A 171 -15.51 12.09 15.49
N VAL A 172 -15.81 10.90 14.99
CA VAL A 172 -15.60 9.67 15.77
C VAL A 172 -14.15 9.28 15.53
N ASN A 173 -13.47 8.62 16.48
CA ASN A 173 -12.17 8.01 16.23
C ASN A 173 -12.31 7.01 15.08
N MET A 174 -12.22 7.48 13.84
CA MET A 174 -12.31 6.62 12.67
C MET A 174 -11.07 5.73 12.70
N LEU A 175 -11.28 4.44 12.94
CA LEU A 175 -10.25 3.44 12.70
C LEU A 175 -9.90 3.53 11.21
N LYS A 176 -8.72 4.08 10.91
CA LYS A 176 -8.21 4.15 9.54
C LYS A 176 -7.89 2.72 9.11
N MET A 177 -8.82 2.10 8.41
CA MET A 177 -8.60 0.79 7.81
C MET A 177 -7.76 0.95 6.55
N THR A 178 -6.60 0.30 6.50
CA THR A 178 -5.76 0.25 5.31
C THR A 178 -6.30 -0.88 4.43
N GLY A 179 -6.94 -0.53 3.31
CA GLY A 179 -7.48 -1.51 2.38
C GLY A 179 -6.39 -2.17 1.52
N LYS A 180 -6.63 -3.40 1.07
CA LYS A 180 -5.88 -4.00 -0.04
C LYS A 180 -6.14 -3.21 -1.32
N LEU A 181 -5.13 -3.03 -2.19
CA LEU A 181 -5.26 -2.29 -3.46
C LEU A 181 -5.83 -0.87 -3.31
N SER A 182 -5.47 -0.16 -2.24
CA SER A 182 -6.10 1.13 -1.91
C SER A 182 -5.28 2.36 -2.33
N ILE A 183 -4.14 2.21 -3.03
CA ILE A 183 -3.20 3.30 -3.32
C ILE A 183 -2.92 3.40 -4.83
N THR A 184 -3.03 4.60 -5.38
CA THR A 184 -2.62 4.93 -6.76
C THR A 184 -2.01 6.33 -6.83
N ASP A 185 -1.36 6.65 -7.96
CA ASP A 185 -0.89 8.01 -8.22
C ASP A 185 -2.04 8.94 -8.67
N LEU A 186 -2.08 10.16 -8.13
CA LEU A 186 -3.10 11.17 -8.41
C LEU A 186 -2.56 12.14 -9.47
N GLN A 187 -3.13 12.12 -10.68
CA GLN A 187 -2.59 12.91 -11.80
C GLN A 187 -2.82 14.43 -11.69
N LYS A 188 -3.84 14.88 -10.94
CA LYS A 188 -4.10 16.28 -10.55
C LYS A 188 -5.43 16.35 -9.80
N GLY A 189 -5.38 16.64 -8.51
CA GLY A 189 -6.58 16.69 -7.68
C GLY A 189 -7.24 15.32 -7.48
N GLU A 190 -8.37 15.33 -6.79
CA GLU A 190 -9.12 14.14 -6.40
C GLU A 190 -10.19 13.82 -7.46
N LYS A 191 -9.75 13.40 -8.65
CA LYS A 191 -10.70 13.03 -9.71
C LYS A 191 -11.56 11.85 -9.27
N TYR A 192 -12.87 11.95 -9.47
CA TYR A 192 -13.83 10.89 -9.13
C TYR A 192 -13.44 9.54 -9.72
N VAL A 193 -13.00 9.50 -10.99
CA VAL A 193 -12.55 8.27 -11.67
C VAL A 193 -11.46 7.54 -10.89
N THR A 194 -10.51 8.27 -10.29
CA THR A 194 -9.44 7.67 -9.49
C THR A 194 -10.00 7.09 -8.20
N MET A 195 -10.87 7.83 -7.50
CA MET A 195 -11.48 7.35 -6.25
C MET A 195 -12.36 6.14 -6.49
N ASP A 196 -13.21 6.18 -7.51
CA ASP A 196 -14.06 5.07 -7.92
C ASP A 196 -13.21 3.83 -8.23
N TYR A 197 -12.12 4.00 -8.98
CA TYR A 197 -11.23 2.89 -9.31
C TYR A 197 -10.59 2.26 -8.06
N ILE A 198 -10.11 3.08 -7.11
CA ILE A 198 -9.53 2.60 -5.85
C ILE A 198 -10.59 1.85 -5.03
N ILE A 199 -11.77 2.45 -4.85
CA ILE A 199 -12.86 1.87 -4.06
C ILE A 199 -13.29 0.54 -4.67
N LEU A 200 -13.55 0.50 -5.98
CA LEU A 200 -13.98 -0.71 -6.68
C LEU A 200 -12.88 -1.79 -6.68
N SER A 201 -11.61 -1.41 -6.84
CA SER A 201 -10.49 -2.35 -6.76
C SER A 201 -10.37 -2.95 -5.35
N THR A 202 -10.56 -2.14 -4.32
CA THR A 202 -10.56 -2.58 -2.92
C THR A 202 -11.73 -3.55 -2.68
N LEU A 203 -12.95 -3.16 -3.07
CA LEU A 203 -14.15 -4.00 -2.91
C LEU A 203 -14.06 -5.32 -3.69
N ALA A 204 -13.46 -5.32 -4.88
CA ALA A 204 -13.26 -6.54 -5.65
C ALA A 204 -12.38 -7.57 -4.93
N VAL A 205 -11.43 -7.12 -4.09
CA VAL A 205 -10.55 -8.01 -3.31
C VAL A 205 -11.22 -8.50 -2.03
N TYR A 206 -11.97 -7.64 -1.33
CA TYR A 206 -12.69 -8.04 -0.11
C TYR A 206 -13.96 -8.84 -0.40
N GLY A 207 -14.48 -8.78 -1.63
CA GLY A 207 -15.74 -9.38 -2.02
C GLY A 207 -16.95 -8.51 -1.65
N VAL A 208 -18.15 -8.98 -1.99
CA VAL A 208 -19.40 -8.29 -1.65
C VAL A 208 -19.65 -8.44 -0.15
N LEU A 209 -19.22 -7.47 0.63
CA LEU A 209 -19.65 -7.32 2.01
C LEU A 209 -21.07 -6.75 1.99
N LEU A 210 -21.96 -7.37 2.77
CA LEU A 210 -23.38 -7.04 2.83
C LEU A 210 -23.63 -5.58 3.27
N TRP A 211 -22.70 -5.00 4.02
CA TRP A 211 -22.82 -3.65 4.58
C TRP A 211 -21.49 -2.89 4.53
N LEU A 212 -21.52 -1.73 3.86
CA LEU A 212 -20.36 -0.88 3.62
C LEU A 212 -20.68 0.57 4.03
N GLN A 213 -19.87 1.12 4.92
CA GLN A 213 -19.88 2.54 5.23
C GLN A 213 -18.69 3.22 4.53
N LEU A 214 -18.98 4.04 3.52
CA LEU A 214 -17.98 4.83 2.81
C LEU A 214 -17.94 6.24 3.40
N SER A 215 -16.77 6.69 3.86
CA SER A 215 -16.52 8.08 4.21
C SER A 215 -15.49 8.68 3.28
N TYR A 216 -15.82 9.81 2.64
CA TYR A 216 -14.94 10.53 1.73
C TYR A 216 -15.05 12.03 2.02
N ASP A 217 -13.91 12.69 2.18
CA ASP A 217 -13.86 14.14 2.47
C ASP A 217 -14.03 14.92 1.15
N ILE A 218 -15.27 15.27 0.80
CA ILE A 218 -15.54 16.09 -0.38
C ILE A 218 -15.23 17.54 -0.03
N ALA A 219 -14.07 18.04 -0.45
CA ALA A 219 -13.86 19.48 -0.57
C ALA A 219 -14.74 19.99 -1.71
N CYS A 220 -15.86 20.63 -1.38
CA CYS A 220 -16.61 21.41 -2.37
C CYS A 220 -15.65 22.40 -3.05
N GLN A 221 -15.40 22.20 -4.35
CA GLN A 221 -14.65 23.15 -5.20
C GLN A 221 -15.50 24.39 -5.52
#